data_AF-J3HY98-F1
#
_entry.id   AF-J3HY98-F1
#
_cell.length_a   1.000
_cell.length_b   1.000
_cell.length_c   1.000
_cell.angle_alpha   90.00
_cell.angle_beta   90.00
_cell.angle_gamma   90.00
#
_symmetry.space_group_name_H-M   'P 1'
#
loop_
_entity.id
_entity.type
_entity.pdbx_description
1 polymer ?
#
loop_
_entity_poly.entity_id
_entity_poly.type
_entity_poly.pdbx_seq_one_letter_code
_entity_poly.pdbx_strand_id
1 'polypeptide(L)'
;MKPLSPVLLTLLALVGCATQEYRNAESYCRAPAYRQYPVVYQQRWESRVRPVEVSTGRTRCVNRDIGNGRTESICEPLREIRYIDTPVLVTVDLNEIARDTVISACAQDTCMRQFGNVDCKTGR
;
A
#
# COMPACT_ATOMS: atom_id res chain seq x y z
N MET A 1 16.44 7.93 -37.67
CA MET A 1 15.30 8.35 -36.84
C MET A 1 14.46 7.11 -36.57
N LYS A 2 14.51 6.54 -35.35
CA LYS A 2 13.80 5.29 -35.01
C LYS A 2 12.32 5.61 -34.75
N PRO A 3 11.36 4.89 -35.36
CA PRO A 3 9.94 5.14 -35.10
C PRO A 3 9.64 4.80 -33.64
N LEU A 4 9.08 5.77 -32.91
CA LEU A 4 8.53 5.54 -31.58
C LEU A 4 7.46 4.44 -31.69
N SER A 5 7.66 3.35 -30.95
CA SER A 5 6.75 2.21 -30.93
C SER A 5 5.36 2.65 -30.44
N PRO A 6 4.26 2.26 -31.11
CA PRO A 6 2.89 2.62 -30.73
C PRO A 6 2.49 2.10 -29.34
N VAL A 7 3.26 1.18 -28.77
CA VAL A 7 3.11 0.65 -27.41
C VAL A 7 3.40 1.70 -26.33
N LEU A 8 4.28 2.67 -26.61
CA LEU A 8 4.60 3.72 -25.64
C LEU A 8 3.45 4.71 -25.47
N LEU A 9 2.67 4.95 -26.53
CA LEU A 9 1.53 5.86 -26.52
C LEU A 9 0.33 5.28 -25.75
N THR A 10 0.12 3.96 -25.81
CA THR A 10 -0.94 3.27 -25.06
C THR A 10 -0.65 3.14 -23.57
N LEU A 11 0.62 3.03 -23.15
CA LEU A 11 0.98 3.01 -21.72
C LEU A 11 0.72 4.36 -21.02
N LEU A 12 0.82 5.48 -21.73
CA LEU A 12 0.53 6.82 -21.20
C LEU A 12 -0.97 7.08 -20.98
N ALA A 13 -1.86 6.29 -21.60
CA ALA A 13 -3.31 6.42 -21.43
C ALA A 13 -3.86 5.72 -20.17
N LEU A 14 -3.01 4.98 -19.44
CA LEU A 14 -3.39 4.20 -18.26
C LEU A 14 -3.04 4.87 -16.93
N VAL A 15 -2.61 6.14 -16.92
CA VAL A 15 -2.43 6.91 -15.68
C VAL A 15 -3.77 7.39 -15.15
N GLY A 16 -4.42 6.56 -14.34
CA GLY A 16 -5.58 6.90 -13.51
C GLY A 16 -5.22 7.83 -12.34
N CYS A 17 -4.56 8.94 -12.61
CA CYS A 17 -4.26 9.98 -11.62
C CYS A 17 -5.42 10.97 -11.54
N ALA A 18 -5.79 11.39 -10.32
CA ALA A 18 -6.72 12.51 -10.13
C ALA A 18 -6.27 13.73 -10.94
N THR A 19 -7.24 14.41 -11.57
CA THR A 19 -7.01 15.61 -12.40
C THR A 19 -6.34 16.71 -11.58
N GLN A 20 -5.60 17.61 -12.24
CA GLN A 20 -4.94 18.70 -11.54
C GLN A 20 -5.99 19.61 -10.85
N GLU A 21 -7.13 19.76 -11.50
CA GLU A 21 -8.29 20.50 -11.06
C GLU A 21 -8.87 19.88 -9.77
N TYR A 22 -9.00 18.56 -9.72
CA TYR A 22 -9.44 17.87 -8.50
C TYR A 22 -8.47 18.09 -7.34
N ARG A 23 -7.16 17.99 -7.59
CA ARG A 23 -6.13 18.24 -6.56
C ARG A 23 -6.19 19.66 -6.02
N ASN A 24 -6.47 20.64 -6.88
CA ASN A 24 -6.64 22.04 -6.48
C ASN A 24 -7.89 22.21 -5.61
N ALA A 25 -9.01 21.60 -5.99
CA ALA A 25 -10.24 21.59 -5.19
C ALA A 25 -10.02 20.93 -3.82
N GLU A 26 -9.34 19.78 -3.78
CA GLU A 26 -8.98 19.09 -2.55
C GLU A 26 -8.11 19.96 -1.64
N SER A 27 -7.09 20.63 -2.19
CA SER A 27 -6.20 21.53 -1.46
C SER A 27 -6.96 22.68 -0.77
N TYR A 28 -7.92 23.28 -1.49
CA TYR A 28 -8.79 24.32 -0.94
C TYR A 28 -9.64 23.81 0.24
N CYS A 29 -10.13 22.58 0.14
CA CYS A 29 -10.99 21.95 1.15
C CYS A 29 -10.24 21.48 2.40
N ARG A 30 -8.91 21.35 2.38
CA ARG A 30 -8.11 20.86 3.52
C ARG A 30 -8.19 21.77 4.73
N ALA A 31 -7.87 23.06 4.59
CA ALA A 31 -7.81 23.99 5.72
C ALA A 31 -9.10 24.07 6.58
N PRO A 32 -10.32 24.17 6.01
CA PRO A 32 -11.54 24.09 6.81
C PRO A 32 -11.75 22.70 7.41
N ALA A 33 -11.44 21.62 6.69
CA ALA A 33 -11.60 20.26 7.21
C ALA A 33 -10.69 19.99 8.43
N TYR A 34 -9.44 20.47 8.43
CA TYR A 34 -8.54 20.36 9.59
C TYR A 34 -8.98 21.22 10.79
N ARG A 35 -9.73 22.30 10.57
CA ARG A 35 -10.34 23.08 11.65
C ARG A 35 -11.53 22.35 12.29
N GLN A 36 -12.32 21.66 11.46
CA GLN A 36 -13.47 20.89 11.92
C GLN A 36 -13.06 19.54 12.55
N TYR A 37 -12.07 18.88 11.95
CA TYR A 37 -11.55 17.56 12.34
C TYR A 37 -10.02 17.65 12.50
N PRO A 38 -9.54 18.22 13.62
CA PRO A 38 -8.11 18.33 13.87
C PRO A 38 -7.47 16.95 14.00
N VAL A 39 -6.15 16.89 13.81
CA VAL A 39 -5.37 15.67 14.01
C VAL A 39 -5.43 15.27 15.48
N VAL A 40 -5.90 14.05 15.77
CA VAL A 40 -5.95 13.51 17.13
C VAL A 40 -5.31 12.14 17.14
N TYR A 41 -4.05 12.10 17.56
CA TYR A 41 -3.32 10.84 17.66
C TYR A 41 -3.71 10.05 18.90
N GLN A 42 -3.97 8.77 18.72
CA GLN A 42 -4.18 7.80 19.79
C GLN A 42 -3.38 6.53 19.52
N GLN A 43 -2.83 5.96 20.59
CA GLN A 43 -2.24 4.63 20.53
C GLN A 43 -3.28 3.56 20.83
N ARG A 44 -3.33 2.52 20.01
CA ARG A 44 -4.18 1.34 20.24
C ARG A 44 -3.45 0.05 19.88
N TRP A 45 -3.88 -1.04 20.50
CA TRP A 45 -3.41 -2.37 20.13
C TRP A 45 -4.19 -2.88 18.91
N GLU A 46 -3.46 -3.30 17.88
CA GLU A 46 -4.01 -3.99 16.71
C GLU A 46 -3.39 -5.37 16.57
N SER A 47 -4.20 -6.37 16.21
CA SER A 47 -3.66 -7.66 15.79
C SER A 47 -3.16 -7.54 14.36
N ARG A 48 -1.87 -7.84 14.13
CA ARG A 48 -1.30 -7.94 12.79
C ARG A 48 -0.75 -9.32 12.56
N VAL A 49 -1.06 -9.86 11.39
CA VAL A 49 -0.52 -11.12 10.91
C VAL A 49 0.89 -10.87 10.40
N ARG A 50 1.86 -11.65 10.89
CA ARG A 50 3.23 -11.65 10.36
C ARG A 50 3.71 -13.06 10.02
N PRO A 51 4.53 -13.23 8.98
CA PRO A 51 5.20 -14.49 8.71
C PRO A 51 6.32 -14.72 9.73
N VAL A 52 6.40 -15.93 10.26
CA VAL A 52 7.51 -16.42 11.07
C VAL A 52 7.99 -17.74 10.51
N GLU A 53 9.31 -17.91 10.47
CA GLU A 53 9.95 -19.16 10.07
C GLU A 53 10.00 -20.08 11.29
N VAL A 54 9.36 -21.24 11.19
CA VAL A 54 9.31 -22.23 12.27
C VAL A 54 9.97 -23.54 11.81
N SER A 55 10.60 -24.23 12.75
CA SER A 55 11.16 -25.55 12.48
C SER A 55 10.02 -26.56 12.34
N THR A 56 10.08 -27.39 11.29
CA THR A 56 9.12 -28.49 11.09
C THR A 56 9.42 -29.71 11.97
N GLY A 57 10.55 -29.69 12.70
CA GLY A 57 11.07 -30.86 13.42
C GLY A 57 11.70 -31.93 12.50
N ARG A 58 11.73 -31.70 11.18
CA ARG A 58 12.34 -32.61 10.19
C ARG A 58 13.68 -32.06 9.71
N THR A 59 14.56 -32.95 9.27
CA THR A 59 15.84 -32.60 8.63
C THR A 59 15.90 -33.18 7.22
N ARG A 60 16.64 -32.49 6.34
CA ARG A 60 17.05 -33.00 5.04
C ARG A 60 18.56 -33.21 5.09
N CYS A 61 18.99 -34.44 4.84
CA CYS A 61 20.41 -34.78 4.80
C CYS A 61 20.81 -35.11 3.36
N VAL A 62 21.99 -34.63 2.96
CA VAL A 62 22.63 -34.94 1.69
C VAL A 62 24.01 -35.52 1.95
N ASN A 63 24.34 -36.60 1.24
CA ASN A 63 25.66 -37.22 1.30
C ASN A 63 26.53 -36.63 0.20
N ARG A 64 27.73 -36.16 0.56
CA ARG A 64 28.73 -35.64 -0.37
C ARG A 64 29.99 -36.50 -0.28
N ASP A 65 30.47 -36.99 -1.42
CA ASP A 65 31.78 -37.64 -1.48
C ASP A 65 32.87 -36.57 -1.26
N ILE A 66 33.77 -36.83 -0.32
CA ILE A 66 34.88 -35.93 0.06
C ILE A 66 36.23 -36.50 -0.39
N GLY A 67 36.23 -37.54 -1.23
CA GLY A 67 37.42 -38.19 -1.78
C GLY A 67 37.89 -39.39 -0.97
N ASN A 68 38.76 -40.22 -1.58
CA ASN A 68 39.32 -41.44 -0.98
C ASN A 68 38.27 -42.44 -0.47
N GLY A 69 37.10 -42.51 -1.11
CA GLY A 69 36.01 -43.40 -0.70
C GLY A 69 35.30 -42.98 0.60
N ARG A 70 35.48 -41.73 1.03
CA ARG A 70 34.84 -41.19 2.24
C ARG A 70 33.66 -40.31 1.86
N THR A 71 32.57 -40.44 2.61
CA THR A 71 31.35 -39.66 2.42
C THR A 71 31.06 -38.84 3.68
N GLU A 72 30.64 -37.59 3.49
CA GLU A 72 30.18 -36.71 4.55
C GLU A 72 28.67 -36.49 4.42
N SER A 73 27.93 -36.67 5.51
CA SER A 73 26.50 -36.35 5.56
C SER A 73 26.30 -34.95 6.13
N ILE A 74 25.72 -34.05 5.33
CA ILE A 74 25.35 -32.70 5.74
C ILE A 74 23.84 -32.66 5.92
N CYS A 75 23.38 -32.32 7.12
CA CYS A 75 21.96 -32.26 7.47
C CYS A 75 21.54 -30.82 7.79
N GLU A 76 20.46 -30.38 7.15
CA GLU A 76 19.85 -29.07 7.40
C GLU A 76 18.42 -29.24 7.91
N PRO A 77 17.98 -28.43 8.89
CA PRO A 77 16.61 -28.45 9.36
C PRO A 77 15.65 -27.93 8.28
N LEU A 78 14.55 -28.64 8.07
CA LEU A 78 13.46 -28.18 7.23
C LEU A 78 12.61 -27.18 8.01
N ARG A 79 12.37 -26.02 7.40
CA ARG A 79 11.62 -24.91 7.98
C ARG A 79 10.42 -24.58 7.13
N GLU A 80 9.38 -24.05 7.75
CA GLU A 80 8.15 -23.61 7.09
C GLU A 80 7.75 -22.21 7.56
N ILE A 81 7.02 -21.49 6.73
CA ILE A 81 6.46 -20.19 7.10
C ILE A 81 5.12 -20.42 7.75
N ARG A 82 4.92 -19.89 8.96
CA ARG A 82 3.62 -19.76 9.61
C ARG A 82 3.24 -18.31 9.78
N TYR A 83 1.95 -18.05 9.68
CA TYR A 83 1.37 -16.74 9.93
C TYR A 83 0.86 -16.70 11.35
N ILE A 84 1.37 -15.76 12.15
CA ILE A 84 0.95 -15.58 13.54
C ILE A 84 0.35 -14.20 13.73
N ASP A 85 -0.72 -14.14 14.52
CA ASP A 85 -1.28 -12.90 15.04
C ASP A 85 -0.38 -12.35 16.14
N THR A 86 0.08 -11.12 15.96
CA THR A 86 0.88 -10.40 16.97
C THR A 86 0.20 -9.09 17.32
N PRO A 87 -0.04 -8.80 18.61
CA PRO A 87 -0.49 -7.48 19.02
C PRO A 87 0.64 -6.47 18.80
N VAL A 88 0.34 -5.40 18.07
CA VAL A 88 1.25 -4.28 17.87
C VAL A 88 0.60 -2.99 18.35
N LEU A 89 1.39 -2.14 19.00
CA LEU A 89 0.95 -0.81 19.38
C LEU A 89 1.09 0.10 18.17
N VAL A 90 -0.03 0.67 17.71
CA VAL A 90 -0.05 1.58 16.55
C VAL A 90 -0.54 2.94 16.97
N THR A 91 -0.01 3.99 16.35
CA THR A 91 -0.52 5.36 16.46
C THR A 91 -1.45 5.61 15.28
N VAL A 92 -2.70 5.97 15.56
CA VAL A 92 -3.73 6.28 14.56
C VAL A 92 -4.24 7.70 14.77
N ASP A 93 -4.61 8.40 13.69
CA ASP A 93 -5.38 9.64 13.79
C ASP A 93 -6.87 9.29 13.80
N LEU A 94 -7.52 9.53 14.94
CA LEU A 94 -8.92 9.20 15.16
C LEU A 94 -9.86 9.92 14.18
N ASN A 95 -9.43 11.07 13.67
CA ASN A 95 -10.24 11.94 12.83
C ASN A 95 -9.91 11.81 11.35
N GLU A 96 -8.93 11.00 10.96
CA GLU A 96 -8.47 10.88 9.56
C GLU A 96 -9.62 10.57 8.60
N ILE A 97 -10.40 9.51 8.89
CA ILE A 97 -11.51 9.09 8.04
C ILE A 97 -12.57 10.18 7.90
N ALA A 98 -12.97 10.81 9.02
CA ALA A 98 -13.98 11.86 9.01
C ALA A 98 -13.49 13.09 8.25
N ARG A 99 -12.24 13.49 8.47
CA ARG A 99 -11.60 14.60 7.79
C ARG A 99 -11.51 14.36 6.28
N ASP A 100 -11.04 13.19 5.86
CA ASP A 100 -10.88 12.85 4.45
C ASP A 100 -12.23 12.76 3.73
N THR A 101 -13.27 12.28 4.42
CA THR A 101 -14.65 12.28 3.92
C THR A 101 -15.14 13.71 3.65
N VAL A 102 -14.89 14.65 4.57
CA VAL A 102 -15.29 16.04 4.36
C VAL A 102 -14.47 16.71 3.25
N ILE A 103 -13.16 16.44 3.18
CA ILE A 103 -12.29 16.96 2.13
C ILE A 103 -12.80 16.51 0.75
N SER A 104 -13.02 15.20 0.59
CA SER A 104 -13.49 14.61 -0.67
C SER A 104 -14.88 15.10 -1.07
N ALA A 105 -15.82 15.19 -0.13
CA ALA A 105 -17.16 15.73 -0.40
C ALA A 105 -17.10 17.20 -0.85
N CYS A 106 -16.31 18.03 -0.18
CA CYS A 106 -16.10 19.43 -0.56
C CYS A 106 -15.44 19.56 -1.94
N ALA A 107 -14.45 18.72 -2.24
CA ALA A 107 -13.79 18.71 -3.54
C ALA A 107 -14.77 18.30 -4.66
N GLN A 108 -15.54 17.23 -4.46
CA GLN A 108 -16.53 16.77 -5.43
C GLN A 108 -17.64 17.80 -5.67
N ASP A 109 -18.14 18.46 -4.63
CA ASP A 109 -19.12 19.55 -4.74
C ASP A 109 -18.55 20.74 -5.51
N THR A 110 -17.29 21.11 -5.24
CA THR A 110 -16.57 22.14 -6.00
C THR A 110 -16.44 21.74 -7.48
N CYS A 111 -16.05 20.50 -7.75
CA CYS A 111 -15.91 19.96 -9.10
C CYS A 111 -17.25 19.93 -9.85
N MET A 112 -18.33 19.51 -9.19
CA MET A 112 -19.67 19.50 -9.76
C MET A 112 -20.12 20.90 -10.15
N ARG A 113 -19.85 21.92 -9.33
CA ARG A 113 -20.21 23.31 -9.62
C ARG A 113 -19.38 23.93 -10.75
N GLN A 114 -18.10 23.59 -10.85
CA GLN A 114 -17.18 24.22 -11.80
C GLN A 114 -17.12 23.49 -13.15
N PHE A 115 -17.18 22.15 -13.14
CA PHE A 115 -16.94 21.30 -14.31
C PHE A 115 -18.12 20.37 -14.64
N GLY A 116 -19.19 20.37 -13.83
CA GLY A 116 -20.37 19.52 -14.04
C GLY A 116 -20.14 18.03 -13.76
N ASN A 117 -19.01 17.66 -13.16
CA ASN A 117 -18.68 16.28 -12.81
C ASN A 117 -17.81 16.22 -11.54
N VAL A 118 -17.89 15.12 -10.79
CA VAL A 118 -17.21 14.95 -9.48
C VAL A 118 -15.69 14.84 -9.58
N ASP A 119 -15.17 14.55 -10.76
CA ASP A 119 -13.74 14.31 -11.02
C ASP A 119 -13.01 15.56 -11.51
N CYS A 120 -13.69 16.71 -11.56
CA CYS A 120 -13.17 17.95 -12.16
C CYS A 120 -12.61 17.75 -13.58
N LYS A 121 -13.17 16.83 -14.38
CA LYS A 121 -12.69 16.57 -15.75
C LYS A 121 -12.97 17.78 -16.64
N THR A 122 -11.92 18.33 -17.22
CA THR A 122 -11.95 19.39 -18.23
C THR A 122 -11.83 18.79 -19.62
N GLY A 123 -12.94 18.29 -20.17
CA GLY A 123 -12.95 17.73 -21.52
C GLY A 123 -14.12 16.78 -21.74
N ARG A 124 -14.88 17.05 -22.81
CA ARG A 124 -15.74 16.05 -23.46
C ARG A 124 -14.89 15.13 -24.32
#